data_AF-A0A832W0W8-F1
#
_entry.id   AF-A0A832W0W8-F1
#
_cell.length_a   1.000
_cell.length_b   1.000
_cell.length_c   1.000
_cell.angle_alpha   90.00
_cell.angle_beta   90.00
_cell.angle_gamma   90.00
#
_symmetry.space_group_name_H-M   'P 1'
#
loop_
_entity.id
_entity.type
_entity.pdbx_description
1 polymer ?
#
loop_
_entity_poly.entity_id
_entity_poly.type
_entity_poly.pdbx_seq_one_letter_code
_entity_poly.pdbx_strand_id
1 'polypeptide(L)' 'MKPFLAKNQIVLFLFSNNIFELDAITQKVRSVVGVGSADLFIPKKITFPQKWIINAIKQAQESEKLHLTYQTPN' A
#
# COMPACT_ATOMS: atom_id res chain seq x y z
N MET A 1 12.33 5.86 -4.00
CA MET A 1 12.11 6.44 -2.65
C MET A 1 12.75 7.82 -2.63
N LYS A 2 11.98 8.91 -2.39
CA LYS A 2 12.54 10.27 -2.30
C LYS A 2 12.58 10.67 -0.82
N PRO A 3 13.77 10.80 -0.19
CA PRO A 3 13.86 11.32 1.16
C PRO A 3 13.30 12.76 1.20
N PHE A 4 12.70 13.15 2.32
CA PHE A 4 12.37 14.56 2.54
C PHE A 4 13.03 15.07 3.81
N LEU A 5 13.40 16.35 3.76
CA LEU A 5 14.03 17.05 4.87
C LEU A 5 12.94 17.77 5.69
N ALA A 6 12.89 17.52 6.99
CA ALA A 6 12.02 18.22 7.91
C ALA A 6 12.80 18.66 9.14
N LYS A 7 12.84 19.98 9.41
CA LYS A 7 13.42 20.54 10.64
C LYS A 7 14.78 19.93 11.03
N ASN A 8 15.66 19.75 10.04
CA ASN A 8 17.01 19.15 10.17
C ASN A 8 17.06 17.62 10.37
N GLN A 9 15.99 16.90 10.01
CA GLN A 9 15.93 15.44 10.02
C GLN A 9 15.63 14.91 8.61
N ILE A 10 16.29 13.82 8.24
CA ILE A 10 15.98 13.08 7.01
C ILE A 10 14.89 12.07 7.34
N VAL A 11 13.78 12.13 6.61
CA VAL A 11 12.69 11.17 6.76
C VAL A 11 12.64 10.25 5.54
N LEU A 12 12.55 8.94 5.81
CA LEU A 12 12.51 7.88 4.81
C LEU A 12 11.20 7.11 4.92
N PHE A 13 10.51 6.94 3.80
CA PHE A 13 9.33 6.08 3.70
C PHE A 13 9.72 4.73 3.14
N LEU A 14 9.61 3.71 3.97
CA LEU A 14 9.87 2.31 3.62
C LEU A 14 8.54 1.61 3.32
N PHE A 15 8.56 0.72 2.34
CA PHE A 15 7.38 -0.02 1.91
C PHE A 15 7.73 -1.50 1.80
N SER A 16 6.79 -2.36 2.14
CA SER A 16 6.81 -3.79 1.82
C SER A 16 5.40 -4.22 1.42
N ASN A 17 5.32 -5.30 0.64
CA ASN A 17 4.07 -5.94 0.25
C ASN A 17 3.51 -6.85 1.36
N ASN A 18 4.23 -6.99 2.48
CA ASN A 18 3.90 -7.91 3.56
C ASN A 18 3.96 -7.19 4.92
N ILE A 19 2.87 -7.31 5.69
CA ILE A 19 2.74 -6.65 7.00
C ILE A 19 3.75 -7.17 8.03
N PHE A 20 4.12 -8.44 7.97
CA PHE A 20 5.13 -9.04 8.87
C PHE A 20 6.53 -8.52 8.56
N GLU A 21 6.83 -8.32 7.27
CA GLU A 21 8.09 -7.72 6.85
C GLU A 21 8.18 -6.24 7.24
N LEU A 22 7.08 -5.49 7.16
CA LEU A 22 7.03 -4.11 7.66
C LEU A 22 7.39 -4.04 9.14
N ASP A 23 6.81 -4.92 9.98
CA ASP A 23 7.13 -4.96 11.41
C ASP A 23 8.60 -5.32 11.65
N ALA A 24 9.11 -6.36 10.98
CA ALA A 24 10.51 -6.76 11.08
C ALA A 24 11.48 -5.65 10.65
N ILE A 25 11.16 -4.91 9.59
CA ILE A 25 11.94 -3.76 9.13
C ILE A 25 11.89 -2.64 10.17
N THR A 26 10.72 -2.30 10.71
CA THR A 26 10.58 -1.27 11.74
C THR A 26 11.44 -1.59 12.96
N GLN A 27 11.39 -2.84 13.45
CA GLN A 27 12.21 -3.26 14.60
C GLN A 27 13.71 -3.15 14.31
N LYS A 28 14.15 -3.61 13.12
CA LYS A 28 15.56 -3.49 12.72
C LYS A 28 16.00 -2.02 12.64
N VAL A 29 15.22 -1.16 11.98
CA VAL A 29 15.55 0.26 11.80
C VAL A 29 15.66 1.00 13.14
N ARG A 30 14.84 0.66 14.15
CA ARG A 30 14.95 1.23 15.50
C ARG A 30 16.31 0.98 16.16
N SER A 31 16.99 -0.11 15.81
CA SER A 31 18.31 -0.44 16.37
C SER A 31 19.49 0.23 15.66
N VAL A 32 19.24 0.91 14.53
CA VAL A 32 20.31 1.55 13.75
C VAL A 32 20.75 2.85 14.40
N VAL A 33 22.05 2.98 14.65
CA VAL A 33 22.65 4.21 15.22
C VAL A 33 22.36 5.41 14.32
N GLY A 34 21.87 6.49 14.91
CA GLY A 34 21.51 7.72 14.19
C GLY A 34 20.04 7.79 13.76
N VAL A 35 19.26 6.71 13.94
CA VAL A 35 17.80 6.76 13.78
C VAL A 35 17.17 7.36 15.03
N GLY A 36 16.46 8.49 14.87
CA GLY A 36 15.71 9.11 15.97
C GLY A 36 14.44 8.35 16.33
N SER A 37 13.68 7.91 15.32
CA SER A 37 12.50 7.06 15.49
C SER A 37 12.23 6.24 14.24
N ALA A 38 11.47 5.16 14.42
CA ALA A 38 10.84 4.44 13.31
C ALA A 38 9.44 4.01 13.71
N ASP A 39 8.47 4.46 12.93
CA ASP A 39 7.05 4.29 13.20
C ASP A 39 6.41 3.37 12.15
N LEU A 40 5.69 2.36 12.64
CA LEU A 40 4.94 1.44 11.80
C LEU A 40 3.54 2.01 11.56
N PHE A 41 3.27 2.43 10.33
CA PHE A 41 1.95 2.89 9.92
C PHE A 41 1.13 1.73 9.37
N ILE A 42 0.22 1.19 10.19
CA ILE A 42 -0.80 0.23 9.74
C ILE A 42 -2.14 0.97 9.70
N PRO A 43 -2.78 1.11 8.51
CA PRO A 43 -4.09 1.74 8.42
C PRO A 43 -5.13 0.90 9.18
N LYS A 44 -5.78 1.51 10.18
CA LYS A 44 -6.83 0.84 10.97
C LYS A 44 -8.12 0.61 10.18
N LYS A 45 -8.35 1.41 9.15
CA LYS A 45 -9.49 1.32 8.23
C LYS A 45 -9.02 1.71 6.85
N ILE A 46 -9.44 0.95 5.84
CA ILE A 46 -9.28 1.35 4.45
C ILE A 46 -10.61 1.95 4.02
N THR A 47 -10.65 3.27 3.85
CA THR A 47 -11.83 3.92 3.29
C THR A 47 -11.78 3.73 1.78
N PHE A 48 -12.62 2.85 1.25
CA PHE A 48 -12.86 2.77 -0.18
C PHE A 48 -13.96 3.76 -0.56
N PRO A 49 -13.66 4.81 -1.33
CA PRO A 49 -14.70 5.71 -1.82
C PRO A 49 -15.68 4.89 -2.68
N GLN A 50 -16.94 4.79 -2.25
CA GLN A 50 -17.98 4.03 -2.95
C GLN A 50 -18.06 4.41 -4.44
N LYS A 51 -17.94 5.72 -4.73
CA LYS A 51 -17.89 6.24 -6.11
C LYS A 51 -16.72 5.69 -6.92
N TRP A 52 -15.54 5.55 -6.31
CA TRP A 52 -14.38 4.97 -6.97
C TRP A 52 -14.61 3.49 -7.28
N ILE A 53 -15.14 2.71 -6.32
CA ILE A 53 -15.47 1.30 -6.54
C ILE A 53 -16.48 1.16 -7.70
N ILE A 54 -17.58 1.90 -7.65
CA ILE A 54 -18.63 1.84 -8.68
C ILE A 54 -18.06 2.17 -10.06
N ASN A 55 -17.22 3.21 -10.15
CA ASN A 55 -16.60 3.59 -11.41
C ASN A 55 -15.58 2.56 -11.90
N ALA A 56 -14.79 1.96 -11.00
CA ALA A 56 -13.84 0.91 -11.36
C ALA A 56 -14.55 -0.34 -11.89
N ILE A 57 -15.69 -0.72 -11.29
CA ILE A 57 -16.53 -1.82 -11.77
C ILE A 57 -17.07 -1.51 -13.17
N LYS A 58 -17.63 -0.32 -13.39
CA LYS A 58 -18.13 0.10 -14.71
C LYS A 58 -17.04 0.05 -15.78
N GLN A 59 -15.87 0.62 -15.48
CA GLN A 59 -14.73 0.60 -16.40
C GLN A 59 -14.23 -0.83 -16.70
N ALA A 60 -14.28 -1.73 -15.71
CA ALA A 60 -13.92 -3.13 -15.92
C ALA A 60 -14.94 -3.86 -16.81
N GLN A 61 -16.24 -3.56 -16.68
CA GLN A 61 -17.30 -4.11 -17.53
C GLN A 61 -17.25 -3.59 -18.97
N GLU A 62 -16.87 -2.34 -19.16
CA GLU A 62 -16.69 -1.71 -20.48
C GLU A 62 -15.38 -2.16 -21.16
N SER A 63 -14.48 -2.81 -20.43
CA SER A 63 -13.23 -3.32 -20.98
C SER A 63 -13.47 -4.59 -21.79
N GLU A 64 -13.10 -4.55 -23.08
CA GLU A 64 -13.12 -5.71 -23.99
C GLU A 64 -12.28 -6.90 -23.49
N LYS A 65 -11.39 -6.69 -22.50
CA LYS A 65 -10.54 -7.74 -21.91
C LYS A 65 -11.23 -8.57 -20.83
N LEU A 66 -12.38 -8.13 -20.31
CA LEU A 66 -13.14 -8.84 -19.27
C LEU A 66 -14.35 -9.59 -19.85
N HIS A 67 -14.31 -9.98 -21.12
CA HIS A 67 -15.19 -11.04 -21.60
C HIS A 67 -14.62 -12.39 -21.17
N LEU A 68 -14.74 -12.72 -19.89
CA LEU A 68 -14.69 -14.12 -19.47
C LEU A 68 -15.90 -14.78 -20.13
N THR A 69 -15.71 -15.36 -21.31
CA THR A 69 -16.68 -16.26 -21.93
C THR A 69 -16.82 -17.46 -21.00
N TYR A 70 -17.73 -17.34 -20.04
CA TYR A 70 -18.13 -18.42 -19.16
C TYR A 70 -18.93 -19.40 -20.02
N GLN A 71 -18.23 -20.30 -20.69
CA GLN A 71 -18.86 -21.47 -21.29
C GLN A 71 -19.17 -22.43 -20.16
N THR A 72 -20.39 -22.37 -19.62
CA THR A 72 -20.95 -23.46 -18.84
C THR A 72 -20.97 -24.72 -19.71
N PRO A 73 -20.32 -25.83 -19.29
CA PRO A 73 -20.48 -27.10 -19.98
C PRO A 73 -21.93 -27.56 -19.83
N ASN A 74 -22.55 -27.95 -20.96
CA ASN A 74 -23.86 -28.59 -21.02
C ASN A 74 -23.87 -29.93 -20.26
#